data_AF-A0A258IEP3-F1
#
_entry.id   AF-A0A258IEP3-F1
#
_cell.length_a   1.000
_cell.length_b   1.000
_cell.length_c   1.000
_cell.angle_alpha   90.00
_cell.angle_beta   90.00
_cell.angle_gamma   90.00
#
_symmetry.space_group_name_H-M   'P 1'
#
loop_
_entity.id
_entity.type
_entity.pdbx_description
1 polymer ?
#
loop_
_entity_poly.entity_id
_entity_poly.type
_entity_poly.pdbx_seq_one_letter_code
_entity_poly.pdbx_strand_id
1 'polypeptide(L)'
;MTPERLERLERLAKQASARLDNAKARLKSEERKQDTRRKIIMGSLLIDAAQKDPRWRNLFDQLMRRVDREHDRKAFEGWKLETQDADAPGFAQIPSANQGSLL
;
A
#
# COMPACT_ATOMS: atom_id res chain seq x y z
N MET A 1 42.14 -22.10 24.37
CA MET A 1 41.47 -21.81 23.09
C MET A 1 42.55 -21.40 22.10
N THR A 2 42.65 -22.03 20.91
CA THR A 2 43.73 -21.72 19.97
C THR A 2 43.35 -20.51 19.09
N PRO A 3 44.32 -19.71 18.61
CA PRO A 3 44.07 -18.57 17.72
C PRO A 3 43.27 -18.94 16.47
N GLU A 4 43.56 -20.08 15.85
CA GLU A 4 42.87 -20.56 14.65
C GLU A 4 41.40 -20.90 14.92
N ARG A 5 41.11 -21.40 16.13
CA ARG A 5 39.73 -21.68 16.55
C ARG A 5 38.96 -20.38 16.81
N LEU A 6 39.62 -19.35 17.32
CA LEU A 6 39.02 -18.03 17.50
C LEU A 6 38.68 -17.40 16.15
N GLU A 7 39.62 -17.34 15.22
CA GLU A 7 39.41 -16.77 13.88
C GLU A 7 38.26 -17.47 13.13
N ARG A 8 38.20 -18.81 13.23
CA ARG A 8 37.10 -19.58 12.65
C ARG A 8 35.74 -19.20 13.26
N LEU A 9 35.67 -19.03 14.58
CA LEU A 9 34.43 -18.65 15.27
C LEU A 9 34.00 -17.22 14.90
N GLU A 10 34.94 -16.28 14.82
CA GLU A 10 34.68 -14.91 14.40
C GLU A 10 34.14 -14.86 12.96
N ARG A 11 34.75 -15.64 12.05
CA ARG A 11 34.28 -15.74 10.66
C ARG A 11 32.86 -16.31 10.59
N LEU A 12 32.57 -17.35 11.38
CA LEU A 12 31.22 -17.93 11.44
C LEU A 12 30.20 -16.93 12.00
N ALA A 13 30.55 -16.21 13.06
CA ALA A 13 29.69 -15.17 13.64
C ALA A 13 29.39 -14.05 12.63
N LYS A 14 30.41 -13.57 11.91
CA LYS A 14 30.24 -12.55 10.86
C LYS A 14 29.33 -13.04 9.74
N GLN A 15 29.50 -14.29 9.30
CA GLN A 15 28.62 -14.88 8.28
C GLN A 15 27.18 -15.05 8.76
N ALA A 16 26.98 -15.48 10.01
CA ALA A 16 25.66 -15.61 10.60
C ALA A 16 24.96 -14.26 10.71
N SER A 17 25.66 -13.21 11.15
CA SER A 17 25.13 -11.84 11.19
C SER A 17 24.72 -11.36 9.81
N ALA A 18 25.59 -11.51 8.81
CA ALA A 18 25.28 -11.11 7.44
C ALA A 18 24.04 -11.83 6.88
N ARG A 19 23.85 -13.13 7.20
CA ARG A 19 22.65 -13.89 6.82
C ARG A 19 21.40 -13.35 7.50
N LEU A 20 21.49 -13.02 8.79
CA LEU A 20 20.38 -12.44 9.54
C LEU A 20 19.98 -11.07 8.96
N ASP A 21 20.94 -10.20 8.69
CA ASP A 21 20.68 -8.87 8.13
C ASP A 21 20.04 -8.95 6.74
N ASN A 22 20.52 -9.88 5.90
CA ASN A 22 19.90 -10.15 4.60
C ASN A 22 18.46 -10.67 4.74
N ALA A 23 18.18 -11.55 5.70
CA ALA A 23 16.83 -12.04 5.96
C ALA A 23 15.89 -10.90 6.43
N LYS A 24 16.36 -10.03 7.34
CA LYS A 24 15.61 -8.85 7.79
C LYS A 24 15.33 -7.88 6.65
N ALA A 25 16.31 -7.62 5.79
CA ALA A 25 16.16 -6.75 4.63
C ALA A 25 15.11 -7.29 3.64
N ARG A 26 15.11 -8.61 3.41
CA ARG A 26 14.09 -9.28 2.58
C ARG A 26 12.70 -9.14 3.18
N LEU A 27 12.52 -9.42 4.47
CA LEU A 27 11.22 -9.27 5.13
C LEU A 27 10.69 -7.84 5.01
N LYS A 28 11.53 -6.85 5.30
CA LYS A 28 11.17 -5.43 5.17
C LYS A 28 10.81 -5.04 3.73
N SER A 29 11.49 -5.62 2.74
CA SER A 29 11.17 -5.40 1.33
C SER A 29 9.80 -5.97 0.96
N GLU A 30 9.49 -7.20 1.39
CA GLU A 30 8.18 -7.81 1.16
C GLU A 30 7.06 -7.04 1.85
N GLU A 31 7.26 -6.59 3.10
CA GLU A 31 6.29 -5.75 3.81
C GLU A 31 5.99 -4.46 3.05
N ARG A 32 7.03 -3.77 2.53
CA ARG A 32 6.86 -2.56 1.70
C ARG A 32 6.12 -2.87 0.41
N LYS A 33 6.40 -3.98 -0.26
CA LYS A 33 5.68 -4.38 -1.49
C LYS A 33 4.20 -4.57 -1.22
N GLN A 34 3.87 -5.26 -0.13
CA GLN A 34 2.49 -5.50 0.27
C GLN A 34 1.78 -4.20 0.68
N ASP A 35 2.45 -3.33 1.44
CA ASP A 35 1.93 -2.01 1.80
C ASP A 35 1.66 -1.14 0.57
N THR A 36 2.62 -1.05 -0.36
CA THR A 36 2.42 -0.35 -1.64
C THR A 36 1.24 -0.93 -2.41
N ARG A 37 1.08 -2.26 -2.47
CA ARG A 37 -0.05 -2.90 -3.16
C ARG A 37 -1.38 -2.53 -2.51
N ARG A 38 -1.48 -2.54 -1.18
CA ARG A 38 -2.70 -2.13 -0.46
C ARG A 38 -3.06 -0.68 -0.74
N LYS A 39 -2.07 0.22 -0.73
CA LYS A 39 -2.26 1.65 -1.04
C LYS A 39 -2.73 1.88 -2.46
N ILE A 40 -2.16 1.17 -3.44
CA ILE A 40 -2.60 1.25 -4.84
C ILE A 40 -4.06 0.80 -4.98
N ILE A 41 -4.40 -0.38 -4.44
CA ILE A 41 -5.78 -0.91 -4.52
C ILE A 41 -6.76 0.04 -3.83
N MET A 42 -6.45 0.49 -2.62
CA MET A 42 -7.33 1.38 -1.87
C MET A 42 -7.49 2.74 -2.58
N GLY A 43 -6.39 3.31 -3.08
CA GLY A 43 -6.41 4.56 -3.82
C GLY A 43 -7.24 4.48 -5.10
N SER A 44 -7.09 3.41 -5.89
CA SER A 44 -7.89 3.22 -7.10
C SER A 44 -9.38 3.05 -6.81
N LEU A 45 -9.74 2.31 -5.76
CA LEU A 45 -11.14 2.13 -5.36
C LEU A 45 -11.76 3.43 -4.84
N LEU A 46 -11.00 4.23 -4.09
CA LEU A 46 -11.46 5.53 -3.61
C LEU A 46 -11.71 6.51 -4.77
N ILE A 47 -10.81 6.52 -5.76
CA ILE A 47 -10.97 7.32 -6.99
C ILE A 47 -12.25 6.88 -7.70
N ASP A 48 -12.41 5.58 -7.99
CA ASP A 48 -13.59 5.04 -8.67
C ASP A 48 -14.90 5.37 -7.95
N ALA A 49 -14.94 5.24 -6.61
CA ALA A 49 -16.10 5.60 -5.81
C ALA A 49 -16.43 7.10 -5.90
N ALA A 50 -15.40 7.97 -5.86
CA ALA A 50 -15.57 9.41 -5.97
C ALA A 50 -15.99 9.88 -7.38
N GLN A 51 -15.75 9.09 -8.42
CA GLN A 51 -16.25 9.37 -9.78
C GLN A 51 -17.75 9.05 -9.94
N LYS A 52 -18.26 8.07 -9.20
CA LYS A 52 -19.62 7.52 -9.38
C LYS A 52 -20.64 8.02 -8.37
N ASP A 53 -20.21 8.29 -7.13
CA ASP A 53 -21.12 8.65 -6.04
C ASP A 53 -20.70 9.98 -5.38
N PRO A 54 -21.55 11.03 -5.47
CA PRO A 54 -21.29 12.35 -4.88
C PRO A 54 -20.95 12.33 -3.39
N ARG A 55 -21.40 11.31 -2.63
CA ARG A 55 -21.07 11.16 -1.20
C ARG A 55 -19.57 11.02 -0.96
N TRP A 56 -18.86 10.37 -1.88
CA TRP A 56 -17.41 10.16 -1.80
C TRP A 56 -16.61 11.36 -2.32
N ARG A 57 -17.21 12.19 -3.18
CA ARG A 57 -16.58 13.38 -3.76
C ARG A 57 -16.07 14.36 -2.70
N ASN A 58 -16.90 14.65 -1.70
CA ASN A 58 -16.55 15.56 -0.61
C ASN A 58 -15.36 15.05 0.22
N LEU A 59 -15.30 13.74 0.49
CA LEU A 59 -14.18 13.13 1.20
C LEU A 59 -12.91 13.16 0.34
N PHE A 60 -13.02 12.83 -0.95
CA PHE A 60 -11.90 12.86 -1.88
C PHE A 60 -11.28 14.26 -1.96
N ASP A 61 -12.10 15.30 -2.12
CA ASP A 61 -11.60 16.69 -2.21
C ASP A 61 -10.95 17.15 -0.90
N GLN A 62 -11.46 16.70 0.26
CA GLN A 62 -10.82 16.95 1.55
C GLN A 62 -9.45 16.27 1.68
N LEU A 63 -9.30 15.05 1.17
CA LEU A 63 -8.02 14.34 1.16
C LEU A 63 -7.02 14.99 0.21
N MET A 64 -7.46 15.42 -0.97
CA MET A 64 -6.61 16.15 -1.92
C MET A 64 -6.04 17.45 -1.34
N ARG A 65 -6.81 18.17 -0.52
CA ARG A 65 -6.33 19.38 0.18
C ARG A 65 -5.21 19.11 1.19
N ARG A 66 -5.04 17.87 1.64
CA ARG A 66 -3.96 17.47 2.57
C ARG A 66 -2.64 17.17 1.86
N VAL A 67 -2.62 17.13 0.53
CA VAL A 67 -1.39 16.98 -0.26
C VAL A 67 -0.65 18.32 -0.24
N ASP A 68 0.26 18.47 0.72
CA ASP A 68 0.96 19.73 1.01
C ASP A 68 2.38 19.81 0.41
N ARG A 69 3.05 18.66 0.26
CA ARG A 69 4.39 18.56 -0.28
C ARG A 69 4.42 18.96 -1.75
N GLU A 70 5.35 19.82 -2.12
CA GLU A 70 5.47 20.34 -3.49
C GLU A 70 5.64 19.22 -4.53
N HIS A 71 6.49 18.24 -4.24
CA HIS A 71 6.70 17.08 -5.11
C HIS A 71 5.41 16.30 -5.36
N ASP A 72 4.58 16.12 -4.33
CA ASP A 72 3.35 15.33 -4.45
C ASP A 72 2.27 16.14 -5.17
N ARG A 73 2.20 17.46 -4.96
CA ARG A 73 1.30 18.35 -5.72
C ARG A 73 1.58 18.34 -7.22
N LYS A 74 2.86 18.31 -7.63
CA LYS A 74 3.27 18.23 -9.04
C LYS A 74 2.66 17.02 -9.76
N ALA A 75 2.47 15.90 -9.06
CA ALA A 75 1.83 14.71 -9.64
C ALA A 75 0.35 14.93 -10.03
N PHE A 76 -0.30 15.97 -9.50
CA PHE A 76 -1.70 16.30 -9.74
C PHE A 76 -1.90 17.59 -10.54
N GLU A 77 -0.83 18.24 -11.02
CA GLU A 77 -0.95 19.44 -11.84
C GLU A 77 -1.69 19.14 -13.15
N GLY A 78 -2.74 19.91 -13.43
CA GLY A 78 -3.60 19.71 -14.61
C GLY A 78 -4.52 18.50 -14.54
N TRP A 79 -4.36 17.62 -13.55
CA TRP A 79 -5.23 16.46 -13.35
C TRP A 79 -6.51 16.85 -12.63
N LYS A 80 -7.64 16.31 -13.09
CA LYS A 80 -8.95 16.46 -12.45
C LYS A 80 -9.65 15.12 -12.39
N LEU A 81 -10.37 14.89 -11.30
CA LEU A 81 -11.25 13.73 -11.18
C LEU A 81 -12.49 13.96 -12.04
N GLU A 82 -12.59 13.24 -13.16
CA GLU A 82 -13.77 13.20 -14.04
C GLU A 82 -14.89 12.40 -13.37
N THR A 83 -16.08 12.99 -13.25
CA THR A 83 -17.28 12.29 -12.83
C THR A 83 -17.85 11.51 -14.01
N GLN A 84 -18.11 10.22 -13.83
CA GLN A 84 -18.87 9.45 -14.81
C GLN A 84 -20.35 9.73 -14.59
N ASP A 85 -21.04 10.21 -15.62
CA ASP A 85 -22.50 10.17 -15.65
C ASP A 85 -22.94 8.70 -15.53
N ALA A 86 -23.96 8.44 -14.73
CA ALA A 86 -24.26 7.14 -14.10
C ALA A 86 -24.63 5.96 -15.04
N ASP A 87 -24.44 6.08 -16.35
CA ASP A 87 -24.92 5.12 -17.36
C ASP A 87 -23.84 4.15 -17.90
N ALA A 88 -22.62 4.14 -17.36
CA ALA A 88 -21.61 3.13 -17.72
C ALA A 88 -21.76 1.86 -16.86
N PRO A 89 -21.74 0.64 -17.42
CA PRO A 89 -21.90 -0.60 -16.64
C PRO A 89 -20.68 -0.80 -15.75
N GLY A 90 -20.83 -0.46 -14.47
CA GLY A 90 -19.79 -0.48 -13.47
C GLY A 90 -19.40 -1.89 -13.04
N PHE A 91 -18.10 -2.09 -12.87
CA PHE A 91 -17.47 -3.27 -12.30
C PHE A 91 -18.23 -3.80 -11.06
N ALA A 92 -18.65 -5.06 -11.18
CA ALA A 92 -19.21 -5.99 -10.19
C ALA A 92 -19.56 -5.43 -8.80
N GLN A 93 -20.86 -5.43 -8.47
CA GLN A 93 -21.36 -5.37 -7.09
C GLN A 93 -20.53 -6.27 -6.17
N ILE A 94 -19.90 -5.68 -5.16
CA ILE A 94 -19.40 -6.45 -4.01
C ILE A 94 -20.65 -6.92 -3.24
N PRO A 95 -20.94 -8.23 -3.16
CA PRO A 95 -22.08 -8.69 -2.39
C PRO A 95 -21.87 -8.35 -0.91
N SER A 96 -22.83 -7.63 -0.34
CA SER A 96 -22.92 -7.40 1.09
C SER A 96 -23.03 -8.75 1.78
N ALA A 97 -22.04 -9.10 2.61
CA ALA A 97 -22.06 -10.31 3.42
C ALA A 97 -23.26 -10.22 4.38
N ASN A 98 -24.29 -11.00 4.06
CA ASN A 98 -25.49 -11.10 4.88
C ASN A 98 -25.10 -11.56 6.28
N GLN A 99 -25.49 -10.78 7.29
CA GLN A 99 -25.33 -11.13 8.68
C GLN A 99 -26.13 -12.41 8.96
N GLY A 100 -25.49 -13.36 9.64
CA GLY A 100 -26.10 -14.63 10.01
C GLY A 100 -27.43 -14.42 10.73
N SER A 101 -28.48 -15.07 10.23
CA SER A 101 -29.66 -15.39 11.01
C SER A 101 -29.56 -16.83 11.46
N LEU A 102 -29.49 -16.98 12.77
CA LEU A 102 -29.74 -18.22 13.53
C LEU A 102 -30.94 -18.98 12.98
N LEU A 103 -30.76 -20.28 12.74
CA LEU A 103 -31.69 -21.35 13.08
C LEU A 103 -30.87 -22.62 13.39
#